data_AF-A0A9P5ZDD3-F1
#
_entry.id   AF-A0A9P5ZDD3-F1
#
_cell.length_a   1.000
_cell.length_b   1.000
_cell.length_c   1.000
_cell.angle_alpha   90.00
_cell.angle_beta   90.00
_cell.angle_gamma   90.00
#
_symmetry.space_group_name_H-M   'P 1'
#
loop_
_entity.id
_entity.type
_entity.pdbx_description
1 polymer ?
#
loop_
_entity_poly.entity_id
_entity_poly.type
_entity_poly.pdbx_seq_one_letter_code
_entity_poly.pdbx_strand_id
1 'polypeptide(L)'
;MDDETAEIELLQQNLNKTRQISKRMTTILDSFDTRLAKLEKSILPLYTATQVLNKRRDNIDKTLARIEDLSSNQQDIAADESLILRGPQPGQIGVYRDALERLNTSIAFNAADLDIVATARLVETGAKKLTQLYTKVVAEGSSGTTPAPGSGFMISSFPSSLLPTLSPVVQFLRTLPLPSTHPSHPAAPAILSTLKEAQKGYADMRGNWSVKCLEGQGKRLVVRADTVDALETGREFREWVELMLGTTEEEYKLLIELSPLSSPQMVASSFGTLMAPILSLFNQVLTQLIALIKKSLYKYNFLALSAYEGLLSLQGHWDDILARRGSDHLADKNEPKDGLQSLRGLCLRSFPEFLADIKMGAMERGLDTNVKLISFTTSTIAYIEKIPQVQSAVESALYALGDGNWKMGEGIQVGKGNKDGSDDDSSITEHFIHDVVTTTISSLTTLSRTQRRPPFGSVFLLNNISYLRHNLLLQPQSESTLLLLSPQTSEALNSAFRTAKAGYFDLNFSPLMQTITDDPKDKSNKAAAKEKFTKFFELFEEVVERHRFAPVLEDDPRARAEVREEIVMLVVPSFQRFTQKQKDKEFSKNPQKYIKRNPEDVENELRSLFKR
;
A
#
# COMPACT_ATOMS: atom_id res chain seq x y z
N MET A 1 116.25 -66.87 -83.35
CA MET A 1 115.56 -67.86 -82.48
C MET A 1 115.93 -67.68 -81.01
N ASP A 2 117.16 -67.25 -80.67
CA ASP A 2 117.56 -67.14 -79.26
C ASP A 2 117.02 -65.89 -78.52
N ASP A 3 116.79 -64.75 -79.21
CA ASP A 3 116.24 -63.53 -78.59
C ASP A 3 114.76 -63.65 -78.18
N GLU A 4 113.92 -64.31 -79.00
CA GLU A 4 112.49 -64.51 -78.70
C GLU A 4 112.29 -65.42 -77.47
N THR A 5 113.23 -66.34 -77.23
CA THR A 5 113.15 -67.28 -76.10
C THR A 5 113.47 -66.57 -74.77
N ALA A 6 114.45 -65.66 -74.77
CA ALA A 6 114.79 -64.84 -73.60
C ALA A 6 113.68 -63.82 -73.26
N GLU A 7 113.02 -63.25 -74.27
CA GLU A 7 111.91 -62.32 -74.07
C GLU A 7 110.66 -63.03 -73.53
N ILE A 8 110.39 -64.27 -73.98
CA ILE A 8 109.34 -65.13 -73.42
C ILE A 8 109.65 -65.51 -71.96
N GLU A 9 110.90 -65.87 -71.62
CA GLU A 9 111.28 -66.14 -70.23
C GLU A 9 111.12 -64.90 -69.32
N LEU A 10 111.49 -63.71 -69.80
CA LEU A 10 111.34 -62.47 -69.05
C LEU A 10 109.85 -62.09 -68.87
N LEU A 11 109.03 -62.26 -69.91
CA LEU A 11 107.58 -62.09 -69.83
C LEU A 11 106.94 -63.11 -68.88
N GLN A 12 107.42 -64.36 -68.87
CA GLN A 12 106.94 -65.40 -67.97
C GLN A 12 107.36 -65.12 -66.52
N GLN A 13 108.54 -64.54 -66.29
CA GLN A 13 109.00 -64.08 -64.99
C GLN A 13 108.18 -62.86 -64.49
N ASN A 14 107.86 -61.92 -65.37
CA ASN A 14 106.98 -60.79 -65.07
C ASN A 14 105.54 -61.26 -64.79
N LEU A 15 105.02 -62.22 -65.57
CA LEU A 15 103.70 -62.81 -65.35
C LEU A 15 103.64 -63.57 -64.01
N ASN A 16 104.71 -64.27 -63.64
CA ASN A 16 104.84 -64.90 -62.32
C ASN A 16 104.90 -63.87 -61.18
N LYS A 17 105.64 -62.77 -61.35
CA LYS A 17 105.62 -61.64 -60.39
C LYS A 17 104.23 -61.03 -60.24
N THR A 18 103.53 -60.78 -61.34
CA THR A 18 102.15 -60.24 -61.33
C THR A 18 101.19 -61.22 -60.67
N ARG A 19 101.30 -62.53 -60.94
CA ARG A 19 100.53 -63.57 -60.23
C ARG A 19 100.82 -63.58 -58.73
N GLN A 20 102.09 -63.42 -58.33
CA GLN A 20 102.48 -63.40 -56.93
C GLN A 20 101.97 -62.14 -56.20
N ILE A 21 102.00 -60.98 -56.85
CA ILE A 21 101.42 -59.72 -56.34
C ILE A 21 99.90 -59.85 -56.24
N SER A 22 99.25 -60.38 -57.27
CA SER A 22 97.79 -60.59 -57.28
C SER A 22 97.37 -61.54 -56.15
N LYS A 23 98.11 -62.65 -55.95
CA LYS A 23 97.89 -63.57 -54.82
C LYS A 23 98.11 -62.91 -53.45
N ARG A 24 99.11 -62.03 -53.32
CA ARG A 24 99.30 -61.21 -52.10
C ARG A 24 98.14 -60.24 -51.88
N MET A 25 97.66 -59.56 -52.92
CA MET A 25 96.48 -58.69 -52.85
C MET A 25 95.24 -59.47 -52.42
N THR A 26 94.98 -60.64 -53.01
CA THR A 26 93.86 -61.51 -52.61
C THR A 26 93.98 -61.92 -51.14
N THR A 27 95.18 -62.28 -50.69
CA THR A 27 95.41 -62.67 -49.28
C THR A 27 95.18 -61.51 -48.31
N ILE A 28 95.60 -60.29 -48.70
CA ILE A 28 95.37 -59.08 -47.89
C ILE A 28 93.88 -58.76 -47.84
N LEU A 29 93.17 -58.84 -48.97
CA LEU A 29 91.72 -58.61 -49.04
C LEU A 29 90.95 -59.64 -48.20
N ASP A 30 91.28 -60.93 -48.31
CA ASP A 30 90.71 -61.97 -47.43
C ASP A 30 90.97 -61.66 -45.95
N SER A 31 92.16 -61.17 -45.61
CA SER A 31 92.48 -60.79 -44.23
C SER A 31 91.66 -59.59 -43.74
N PHE A 32 91.35 -58.63 -44.63
CA PHE A 32 90.50 -57.49 -44.32
C PHE A 32 89.05 -57.91 -44.18
N ASP A 33 88.52 -58.73 -45.08
CA ASP A 33 87.15 -59.25 -44.99
C ASP A 33 86.96 -60.08 -43.72
N THR A 34 87.94 -60.92 -43.37
CA THR A 34 87.88 -61.70 -42.14
C THR A 34 87.91 -60.80 -40.90
N ARG A 35 88.68 -59.70 -40.92
CA ARG A 35 88.73 -58.71 -39.83
C ARG A 35 87.46 -57.88 -39.75
N LEU A 36 86.90 -57.46 -40.88
CA LEU A 36 85.63 -56.74 -40.97
C LEU A 36 84.47 -57.60 -40.47
N ALA A 37 84.39 -58.87 -40.88
CA ALA A 37 83.37 -59.80 -40.40
C ALA A 37 83.48 -60.05 -38.88
N LYS A 38 84.71 -60.15 -38.34
CA LYS A 38 84.93 -60.24 -36.88
C LYS A 38 84.54 -58.94 -36.16
N LEU A 39 84.87 -57.78 -36.74
CA LEU A 39 84.52 -56.48 -36.20
C LEU A 39 83.00 -56.30 -36.17
N GLU A 40 82.31 -56.59 -37.27
CA GLU A 40 80.85 -56.55 -37.38
C GLU A 40 80.19 -57.46 -36.35
N LYS A 41 80.66 -58.71 -36.23
CA LYS A 41 80.15 -59.65 -35.22
C LYS A 41 80.37 -59.17 -33.77
N SER A 42 81.41 -58.37 -33.52
CA SER A 42 81.70 -57.81 -32.19
C SER A 42 80.97 -56.49 -31.91
N ILE A 43 80.81 -55.62 -32.91
CA ILE A 43 80.25 -54.26 -32.75
C ILE A 43 78.74 -54.25 -32.90
N LEU A 44 78.16 -55.07 -33.79
CA LEU A 44 76.71 -55.08 -34.02
C LEU A 44 75.91 -55.33 -32.72
N PRO A 45 76.25 -56.31 -31.87
CA PRO A 45 75.55 -56.51 -30.60
C PRO A 45 75.70 -55.32 -29.64
N LEU A 46 76.87 -54.66 -29.62
CA LEU A 46 77.12 -53.48 -28.79
C LEU A 46 76.29 -52.28 -29.27
N TYR A 47 76.18 -52.08 -30.58
CA TYR A 47 75.35 -51.02 -31.16
C TYR A 47 73.86 -51.24 -30.86
N THR A 48 73.36 -52.47 -31.03
CA THR A 48 71.97 -52.82 -30.69
C THR A 48 71.70 -52.67 -29.19
N ALA A 49 72.61 -53.14 -28.33
CA ALA A 49 72.49 -52.98 -26.88
C ALA A 49 72.49 -51.50 -26.47
N THR A 50 73.35 -50.68 -27.09
CA THR A 50 73.40 -49.23 -26.85
C THR A 50 72.12 -48.53 -27.31
N GLN A 51 71.54 -48.94 -28.44
CA GLN A 51 70.26 -48.40 -28.91
C GLN A 51 69.10 -48.74 -27.97
N VAL A 52 69.06 -49.96 -27.43
CA VAL A 52 68.07 -50.37 -26.42
C VAL A 52 68.26 -49.59 -25.11
N LEU A 53 69.52 -49.39 -24.68
CA LEU A 53 69.86 -48.58 -23.51
C LEU A 53 69.46 -47.11 -23.68
N ASN A 54 69.69 -46.50 -24.84
CA ASN A 54 69.26 -45.14 -25.13
C ASN A 54 67.74 -45.02 -25.13
N LYS A 55 67.02 -45.97 -25.76
CA LYS A 55 65.54 -46.01 -25.67
C LYS A 55 65.05 -46.14 -24.22
N ARG A 56 65.72 -46.97 -23.42
CA ARG A 56 65.37 -47.13 -22.00
C ARG A 56 65.65 -45.86 -21.20
N ARG A 57 66.80 -45.21 -21.44
CA ARG A 57 67.15 -43.92 -20.84
C ARG A 57 66.11 -42.86 -21.20
N ASP A 58 65.78 -42.71 -22.49
CA ASP A 58 64.77 -41.74 -22.94
C ASP A 58 63.40 -42.01 -22.31
N ASN A 59 63.03 -43.28 -22.14
CA ASN A 59 61.80 -43.65 -21.45
C ASN A 59 61.86 -43.31 -19.96
N ILE A 60 62.98 -43.60 -19.28
CA ILE A 60 63.19 -43.25 -17.87
C ILE A 60 63.14 -41.73 -17.69
N ASP A 61 63.83 -40.95 -18.52
CA ASP A 61 63.85 -39.49 -18.45
C ASP A 61 62.44 -38.91 -18.67
N LYS A 62 61.66 -39.45 -19.61
CA LYS A 62 60.25 -39.09 -19.81
C LYS A 62 59.37 -39.47 -18.62
N THR A 63 59.59 -40.64 -18.02
CA THR A 63 58.84 -41.07 -16.84
C THR A 63 59.19 -40.21 -15.62
N LEU A 64 60.46 -39.86 -15.41
CA LEU A 64 60.89 -38.97 -14.34
C LEU A 64 60.28 -37.58 -14.49
N ALA A 65 60.30 -37.01 -15.70
CA ALA A 65 59.65 -35.72 -15.97
C ALA A 65 58.14 -35.76 -15.64
N ARG A 66 57.45 -36.86 -15.99
CA ARG A 66 56.03 -37.04 -15.61
C ARG A 66 55.81 -37.20 -14.12
N ILE A 67 56.73 -37.84 -13.39
CA ILE A 67 56.64 -37.97 -11.93
C ILE A 67 56.87 -36.62 -11.26
N GLU A 68 57.81 -35.81 -11.76
CA GLU A 68 58.06 -34.45 -11.27
C GLU A 68 56.84 -33.55 -11.51
N ASP A 69 56.24 -33.59 -12.71
CA ASP A 69 54.98 -32.88 -13.03
C ASP A 69 53.84 -33.28 -12.08
N LEU A 70 53.71 -34.57 -11.76
CA LEU A 70 52.66 -35.06 -10.85
C LEU A 70 52.91 -34.65 -9.39
N SER A 71 54.16 -34.68 -8.95
CA SER A 71 54.53 -34.31 -7.57
C SER A 71 54.33 -32.82 -7.29
N SER A 72 54.66 -31.95 -8.25
CA SER A 72 54.41 -30.50 -8.12
C SER A 72 52.91 -30.21 -8.09
N ASN A 73 52.14 -30.81 -9.01
CA ASN A 73 50.69 -30.65 -9.06
C ASN A 73 50.02 -31.12 -7.76
N GLN A 74 50.46 -32.23 -7.15
CA GLN A 74 49.92 -32.70 -5.87
C GLN A 74 50.23 -31.75 -4.70
N GLN A 75 51.41 -31.14 -4.69
CA GLN A 75 51.79 -30.17 -3.65
C GLN A 75 50.94 -28.89 -3.74
N ASP A 76 50.66 -28.43 -4.95
CA ASP A 76 49.79 -27.26 -5.19
C ASP A 76 48.33 -27.55 -4.81
N ILE A 77 47.82 -28.75 -5.11
CA ILE A 77 46.47 -29.17 -4.69
C ILE A 77 46.35 -29.28 -3.17
N ALA A 78 47.38 -29.79 -2.46
CA ALA A 78 47.36 -29.88 -1.01
C ALA A 78 47.37 -28.49 -0.34
N ALA A 79 48.09 -27.52 -0.92
CA ALA A 79 48.06 -26.14 -0.48
C ALA A 79 46.67 -25.50 -0.69
N ASP A 80 46.07 -25.73 -1.85
CA ASP A 80 44.71 -25.27 -2.17
C ASP A 80 43.65 -25.95 -1.28
N GLU A 81 43.76 -27.24 -1.01
CA GLU A 81 42.88 -27.97 -0.09
C GLU A 81 42.89 -27.36 1.31
N SER A 82 44.07 -27.08 1.87
CA SER A 82 44.21 -26.39 3.17
C SER A 82 43.52 -25.03 3.18
N LEU A 83 43.67 -24.24 2.10
CA LEU A 83 43.01 -22.93 1.95
C LEU A 83 41.48 -23.07 1.90
N ILE A 84 40.96 -24.05 1.14
CA ILE A 84 39.54 -24.33 1.03
C ILE A 84 38.96 -24.80 2.37
N LEU A 85 39.63 -25.72 3.07
CA LEU A 85 39.18 -26.21 4.36
C LEU A 85 39.17 -25.12 5.43
N ARG A 86 40.10 -24.15 5.39
CA ARG A 86 40.11 -22.99 6.28
C ARG A 86 38.95 -22.01 6.00
N GLY A 87 38.51 -21.91 4.76
CA GLY A 87 37.44 -21.00 4.34
C GLY A 87 37.91 -19.57 4.07
N PRO A 88 37.05 -18.75 3.43
CA PRO A 88 37.40 -17.41 2.98
C PRO A 88 37.63 -16.47 4.18
N GLN A 89 38.75 -15.74 4.17
CA GLN A 89 39.11 -14.77 5.20
C GLN A 89 38.79 -13.33 4.73
N PRO A 90 38.39 -12.42 5.64
CA PRO A 90 38.17 -11.01 5.31
C PRO A 90 39.41 -10.39 4.65
N GLY A 91 39.24 -9.71 3.52
CA GLY A 91 40.34 -9.08 2.77
C GLY A 91 41.22 -10.04 1.95
N GLN A 92 41.00 -11.35 2.00
CA GLN A 92 41.76 -12.36 1.24
C GLN A 92 40.87 -13.21 0.30
N ILE A 93 39.70 -12.68 -0.07
CA ILE A 93 38.74 -13.39 -0.95
C ILE A 93 39.37 -13.69 -2.32
N GLY A 94 40.25 -12.81 -2.83
CA GLY A 94 40.97 -13.04 -4.09
C GLY A 94 41.81 -14.32 -4.08
N VAL A 95 42.60 -14.54 -3.02
CA VAL A 95 43.43 -15.75 -2.88
C VAL A 95 42.57 -17.01 -2.82
N TYR A 96 41.44 -16.94 -2.10
CA TYR A 96 40.49 -18.04 -2.01
C TYR A 96 39.79 -18.31 -3.35
N ARG A 97 39.50 -17.26 -4.12
CA ARG A 97 38.96 -17.34 -5.47
C ARG A 97 39.94 -18.01 -6.42
N ASP A 98 41.20 -17.58 -6.42
CA ASP A 98 42.23 -18.12 -7.30
C ASP A 98 42.46 -19.62 -7.03
N ALA A 99 42.43 -20.03 -5.75
CA ALA A 99 42.51 -21.45 -5.37
C ALA A 99 41.32 -22.26 -5.91
N LEU A 100 40.09 -21.75 -5.81
CA LEU A 100 38.92 -22.45 -6.33
C LEU A 100 38.91 -22.49 -7.87
N GLU A 101 39.38 -21.44 -8.54
CA GLU A 101 39.55 -21.41 -10.01
C GLU A 101 40.62 -22.41 -10.47
N ARG A 102 41.73 -22.56 -9.73
CA ARG A 102 42.73 -23.62 -9.98
C ARG A 102 42.14 -25.03 -9.83
N LEU A 103 41.33 -25.28 -8.80
CA LEU A 103 40.65 -26.57 -8.64
C LEU A 103 39.65 -26.83 -9.78
N ASN A 104 38.89 -25.82 -10.21
CA ASN A 104 37.97 -25.94 -11.35
C ASN A 104 38.70 -26.20 -12.68
N THR A 105 39.84 -25.54 -12.90
CA THR A 105 40.66 -25.78 -14.11
C THR A 105 41.31 -27.15 -14.08
N SER A 106 41.76 -27.64 -12.92
CA SER A 106 42.24 -29.01 -12.74
C SER A 106 41.19 -30.04 -13.18
N ILE A 107 39.92 -29.86 -12.78
CA ILE A 107 38.81 -30.73 -13.21
C ILE A 107 38.58 -30.66 -14.74
N ALA A 108 38.76 -29.49 -15.36
CA ALA A 108 38.55 -29.31 -16.80
C ALA A 108 39.68 -29.88 -17.67
N PHE A 109 40.95 -29.77 -17.24
CA PHE A 109 42.12 -30.13 -18.04
C PHE A 109 42.72 -31.51 -17.70
N ASN A 110 42.59 -32.00 -16.46
CA ASN A 110 43.22 -33.24 -15.99
C ASN A 110 42.23 -34.40 -15.84
N ALA A 111 41.32 -34.55 -16.81
CA ALA A 111 40.25 -35.58 -16.81
C ALA A 111 40.76 -37.04 -16.84
N ALA A 112 42.08 -37.28 -16.89
CA ALA A 112 42.71 -38.59 -16.90
C ALA A 112 43.23 -39.05 -15.52
N ASP A 113 43.27 -38.18 -14.51
CA ASP A 113 43.76 -38.51 -13.17
C ASP A 113 42.68 -39.08 -12.24
N LEU A 114 43.12 -39.96 -11.33
CA LEU A 114 42.28 -40.78 -10.44
C LEU A 114 41.45 -40.00 -9.40
N ASP A 115 41.51 -38.67 -9.32
CA ASP A 115 40.94 -37.90 -8.21
C ASP A 115 40.04 -36.70 -8.57
N ILE A 116 39.38 -36.76 -9.73
CA ILE A 116 38.36 -35.78 -10.15
C ILE A 116 37.24 -35.65 -9.10
N VAL A 117 36.87 -36.77 -8.47
CA VAL A 117 35.77 -36.81 -7.49
C VAL A 117 36.16 -36.10 -6.18
N ALA A 118 37.37 -36.28 -5.64
CA ALA A 118 37.76 -35.55 -4.43
C ALA A 118 37.99 -34.06 -4.74
N THR A 119 38.58 -33.73 -5.89
CA THR A 119 38.74 -32.33 -6.33
C THR A 119 37.36 -31.65 -6.46
N ALA A 120 36.37 -32.33 -7.04
CA ALA A 120 35.00 -31.83 -7.12
C ALA A 120 34.34 -31.65 -5.73
N ARG A 121 34.59 -32.56 -4.78
CA ARG A 121 34.13 -32.41 -3.39
C ARG A 121 34.80 -31.23 -2.67
N LEU A 122 36.06 -30.95 -2.98
CA LEU A 122 36.75 -29.75 -2.48
C LEU A 122 36.13 -28.48 -3.04
N VAL A 123 35.83 -28.43 -4.35
CA VAL A 123 35.12 -27.31 -4.97
C VAL A 123 33.73 -27.12 -4.33
N GLU A 124 32.98 -28.20 -4.12
CA GLU A 124 31.69 -28.16 -3.42
C GLU A 124 31.83 -27.60 -2.00
N THR A 125 32.83 -28.07 -1.24
CA THR A 125 33.12 -27.58 0.11
C THR A 125 33.49 -26.10 0.10
N GLY A 126 34.26 -25.68 -0.90
CA GLY A 126 34.66 -24.29 -1.07
C GLY A 126 33.49 -23.37 -1.37
N ALA A 127 32.57 -23.81 -2.23
CA ALA A 127 31.30 -23.12 -2.51
C ALA A 127 30.42 -23.01 -1.25
N LYS A 128 30.30 -24.09 -0.46
CA LYS A 128 29.55 -24.08 0.82
C LYS A 128 30.13 -23.10 1.84
N LYS A 129 31.45 -23.00 1.96
CA LYS A 129 32.08 -22.03 2.87
C LYS A 129 31.90 -20.59 2.39
N LEU A 130 31.88 -20.37 1.07
CA LEU A 130 31.59 -19.06 0.49
C LEU A 130 30.13 -18.65 0.71
N THR A 131 29.17 -19.57 0.54
CA THR A 131 27.76 -19.30 0.86
C THR A 131 27.55 -19.09 2.36
N GLN A 132 28.28 -19.79 3.23
CA GLN A 132 28.26 -19.51 4.67
C GLN A 132 28.72 -18.07 4.99
N LEU A 133 29.80 -17.59 4.36
CA LEU A 133 30.24 -16.20 4.51
C LEU A 133 29.17 -15.22 4.01
N TYR A 134 28.60 -15.47 2.83
CA TYR A 134 27.49 -14.70 2.29
C TYR A 134 26.32 -14.61 3.29
N THR A 135 25.81 -15.74 3.74
CA THR A 135 24.69 -15.81 4.69
C THR A 135 25.02 -15.11 6.00
N LYS A 136 26.26 -15.22 6.49
CA LYS A 136 26.71 -14.52 7.71
C LYS A 136 26.65 -13.00 7.55
N VAL A 137 27.20 -12.45 6.45
CA VAL A 137 27.20 -11.00 6.21
C VAL A 137 25.78 -10.49 5.97
N VAL A 138 24.93 -11.27 5.31
CA VAL A 138 23.50 -10.95 5.13
C VAL A 138 22.77 -10.94 6.47
N ALA A 139 23.04 -11.90 7.36
CA ALA A 139 22.46 -11.94 8.70
C ALA A 139 22.87 -10.70 9.52
N GLU A 140 24.13 -10.30 9.45
CA GLU A 140 24.63 -9.08 10.08
C GLU A 140 23.91 -7.83 9.53
N GLY A 141 23.76 -7.74 8.21
CA GLY A 141 23.02 -6.66 7.55
C GLY A 141 21.50 -6.70 7.71
N SER A 142 20.95 -7.77 8.28
CA SER A 142 19.52 -7.96 8.57
C SER A 142 19.24 -7.90 10.07
N SER A 143 20.11 -7.21 10.80
CA SER A 143 20.05 -7.04 12.25
C SER A 143 20.41 -5.59 12.63
N GLY A 144 20.09 -5.19 13.87
CA GLY A 144 20.40 -3.86 14.38
C GLY A 144 19.23 -3.22 15.11
N THR A 145 19.29 -1.90 15.25
CA THR A 145 18.23 -1.08 15.85
C THR A 145 17.16 -0.77 14.82
N THR A 146 15.90 -1.08 15.14
CA THR A 146 14.77 -0.72 14.28
C THR A 146 14.46 0.78 14.38
N PRO A 147 13.84 1.37 13.35
CA PRO A 147 13.44 2.77 13.37
C PRO A 147 12.45 3.07 14.49
N ALA A 148 12.58 4.25 15.10
CA ALA A 148 11.57 4.71 16.04
C ALA A 148 10.23 4.92 15.30
N PRO A 149 9.07 4.56 15.89
CA PRO A 149 7.79 4.79 15.23
C PRO A 149 7.59 6.27 14.89
N GLY A 150 7.36 6.60 13.62
CA GLY A 150 7.18 7.97 13.15
C GLY A 150 8.45 8.67 12.63
N SER A 151 9.61 8.00 12.62
CA SER A 151 10.73 8.47 11.79
C SER A 151 10.38 8.17 10.33
N GLY A 152 10.03 9.19 9.53
CA GLY A 152 9.65 9.08 8.12
C GLY A 152 10.80 8.67 7.17
N PHE A 153 11.79 7.91 7.65
CA PHE A 153 12.93 7.47 6.88
C PHE A 153 12.78 6.00 6.48
N MET A 154 13.04 5.71 5.20
CA MET A 154 13.27 4.35 4.71
C MET A 154 14.60 3.83 5.26
N ILE A 155 14.56 3.04 6.33
CA ILE A 155 15.74 2.46 7.00
C ILE A 155 15.71 0.93 6.90
N SER A 156 15.19 0.37 5.80
CA SER A 156 15.45 -1.05 5.50
C SER A 156 16.78 -1.23 4.77
N SER A 157 17.42 -0.18 4.25
CA SER A 157 18.58 -0.28 3.37
C SER A 157 19.71 -1.15 3.94
N PHE A 158 20.30 -1.98 3.08
CA PHE A 158 21.41 -2.84 3.49
C PHE A 158 22.60 -1.96 3.94
N PRO A 159 23.24 -2.24 5.10
CA PRO A 159 24.30 -1.39 5.62
C PRO A 159 25.45 -1.22 4.61
N SER A 160 25.75 0.02 4.23
CA SER A 160 26.77 0.33 3.22
C SER A 160 28.18 -0.11 3.63
N SER A 161 28.44 -0.22 4.94
CA SER A 161 29.69 -0.75 5.49
C SER A 161 29.94 -2.23 5.15
N LEU A 162 28.88 -3.00 4.90
CA LEU A 162 28.97 -4.43 4.60
C LEU A 162 29.10 -4.72 3.09
N LEU A 163 28.71 -3.78 2.23
CA LEU A 163 28.79 -3.93 0.77
C LEU A 163 30.21 -4.22 0.24
N PRO A 164 31.29 -3.57 0.72
CA PRO A 164 32.66 -3.89 0.28
C PRO A 164 33.07 -5.35 0.56
N THR A 165 32.43 -6.03 1.52
CA THR A 165 32.65 -7.45 1.79
C THR A 165 31.68 -8.33 1.00
N LEU A 166 30.39 -7.97 0.95
CA LEU A 166 29.35 -8.78 0.34
C LEU A 166 29.41 -8.79 -1.19
N SER A 167 29.62 -7.63 -1.82
CA SER A 167 29.57 -7.51 -3.29
C SER A 167 30.63 -8.37 -3.99
N PRO A 168 31.91 -8.41 -3.54
CA PRO A 168 32.90 -9.34 -4.10
C PRO A 168 32.53 -10.81 -3.90
N VAL A 169 31.94 -11.17 -2.75
CA VAL A 169 31.46 -12.54 -2.48
C VAL A 169 30.35 -12.93 -3.45
N VAL A 170 29.36 -12.05 -3.67
CA VAL A 170 28.26 -12.28 -4.61
C VAL A 170 28.78 -12.41 -6.04
N GLN A 171 29.69 -11.52 -6.45
CA GLN A 171 30.33 -11.59 -7.76
C GLN A 171 31.04 -12.92 -7.96
N PHE A 172 31.74 -13.42 -6.93
CA PHE A 172 32.42 -14.70 -7.00
C PHE A 172 31.45 -15.90 -6.99
N LEU A 173 30.39 -15.86 -6.19
CA LEU A 173 29.35 -16.91 -6.21
C LEU A 173 28.71 -17.06 -7.60
N ARG A 174 28.56 -15.96 -8.34
CA ARG A 174 28.02 -15.94 -9.72
C ARG A 174 28.94 -16.60 -10.76
N THR A 175 30.24 -16.75 -10.47
CA THR A 175 31.19 -17.40 -11.39
C THR A 175 31.34 -18.90 -11.13
N LEU A 176 30.71 -19.45 -10.09
CA LEU A 176 30.81 -20.87 -9.76
C LEU A 176 30.17 -21.75 -10.85
N PRO A 177 30.67 -22.99 -11.05
CA PRO A 177 30.14 -23.88 -12.07
C PRO A 177 28.72 -24.33 -11.72
N LEU A 178 27.78 -24.07 -12.63
CA LEU A 178 26.38 -24.48 -12.54
C LEU A 178 26.05 -25.49 -13.64
N PRO A 179 24.99 -26.32 -13.49
CA PRO A 179 24.62 -27.29 -14.53
C PRO A 179 24.34 -26.67 -15.90
N SER A 180 23.90 -25.41 -15.94
CA SER A 180 23.66 -24.66 -17.19
C SER A 180 24.93 -24.18 -17.88
N THR A 181 26.02 -23.97 -17.14
CA THR A 181 27.29 -23.46 -17.67
C THR A 181 28.34 -24.57 -17.82
N HIS A 182 28.32 -25.55 -16.92
CA HIS A 182 29.25 -26.68 -16.87
C HIS A 182 28.48 -28.00 -16.65
N PRO A 183 27.77 -28.52 -17.67
CA PRO A 183 26.91 -29.71 -17.53
C PRO A 183 27.65 -30.97 -17.07
N SER A 184 28.93 -31.10 -17.42
CA SER A 184 29.77 -32.24 -17.08
C SER A 184 30.52 -32.10 -15.75
N HIS A 185 30.37 -30.99 -15.03
CA HIS A 185 31.11 -30.74 -13.79
C HIS A 185 30.46 -31.47 -12.60
N PRO A 186 31.14 -32.41 -11.92
CA PRO A 186 30.50 -33.26 -10.91
C PRO A 186 29.90 -32.51 -9.71
N ALA A 187 30.50 -31.38 -9.30
CA ALA A 187 29.99 -30.59 -8.18
C ALA A 187 28.84 -29.63 -8.54
N ALA A 188 28.58 -29.40 -9.83
CA ALA A 188 27.68 -28.32 -10.27
C ALA A 188 26.23 -28.45 -9.72
N PRO A 189 25.61 -29.65 -9.65
CA PRO A 189 24.28 -29.80 -9.06
C PRO A 189 24.24 -29.44 -7.57
N ALA A 190 25.26 -29.83 -6.79
CA ALA A 190 25.35 -29.56 -5.37
C ALA A 190 25.60 -28.06 -5.09
N ILE A 191 26.44 -27.42 -5.91
CA ILE A 191 26.67 -25.97 -5.88
C ILE A 191 25.36 -25.23 -6.15
N LEU A 192 24.63 -25.60 -7.20
CA LEU A 192 23.33 -25.00 -7.50
C LEU A 192 22.36 -25.11 -6.31
N SER A 193 22.24 -26.29 -5.69
CA SER A 193 21.39 -26.47 -4.50
C SER A 193 21.79 -25.53 -3.36
N THR A 194 23.10 -25.44 -3.08
CA THR A 194 23.65 -24.59 -2.03
C THR A 194 23.36 -23.10 -2.29
N LEU A 195 23.47 -22.65 -3.54
CA LEU A 195 23.16 -21.27 -3.92
C LEU A 195 21.66 -20.96 -3.81
N LYS A 196 20.80 -21.93 -4.17
CA LYS A 196 19.34 -21.81 -4.00
C LYS A 196 18.97 -21.62 -2.53
N GLU A 197 19.54 -22.44 -1.65
CA GLU A 197 19.32 -22.34 -0.20
C GLU A 197 19.83 -21.01 0.36
N ALA A 198 21.03 -20.58 -0.03
CA ALA A 198 21.60 -19.31 0.41
C ALA A 198 20.75 -18.10 -0.03
N GLN A 199 20.27 -18.09 -1.28
CA GLN A 199 19.43 -17.02 -1.80
C GLN A 199 18.04 -17.00 -1.15
N LYS A 200 17.45 -18.17 -0.90
CA LYS A 200 16.22 -18.27 -0.13
C LYS A 200 16.41 -17.74 1.30
N GLY A 201 17.52 -18.12 1.94
CA GLY A 201 17.88 -17.59 3.26
C GLY A 201 18.05 -16.07 3.27
N TYR A 202 18.63 -15.47 2.22
CA TYR A 202 18.66 -14.02 2.05
C TYR A 202 17.25 -13.42 2.05
N ALA A 203 16.35 -13.96 1.22
CA ALA A 203 14.99 -13.48 1.13
C ALA A 203 14.25 -13.58 2.47
N ASP A 204 14.39 -14.70 3.17
CA ASP A 204 13.79 -14.92 4.50
C ASP A 204 14.33 -13.91 5.54
N MET A 205 15.65 -13.73 5.63
CA MET A 205 16.25 -12.80 6.60
C MET A 205 15.86 -11.35 6.33
N ARG A 206 15.89 -10.93 5.07
CA ARG A 206 15.53 -9.56 4.66
C ARG A 206 14.05 -9.28 4.82
N GLY A 207 13.17 -10.20 4.41
CA GLY A 207 11.73 -10.06 4.61
C GLY A 207 11.35 -9.91 6.08
N ASN A 208 11.94 -10.73 6.96
CA ASN A 208 11.74 -10.63 8.41
C ASN A 208 12.32 -9.34 9.01
N TRP A 209 13.45 -8.85 8.48
CA TRP A 209 14.02 -7.57 8.90
C TRP A 209 13.11 -6.39 8.52
N SER A 210 12.58 -6.38 7.30
CA SER A 210 11.59 -5.37 6.86
C SER A 210 10.36 -5.36 7.76
N VAL A 211 9.84 -6.52 8.15
CA VAL A 211 8.74 -6.63 9.12
C VAL A 211 9.12 -5.96 10.45
N LYS A 212 10.29 -6.23 11.02
CA LYS A 212 10.74 -5.61 12.28
C LYS A 212 10.81 -4.08 12.17
N CYS A 213 11.21 -3.55 11.02
CA CYS A 213 11.28 -2.11 10.79
C CYS A 213 9.88 -1.46 10.65
N LEU A 214 8.92 -2.18 10.07
CA LEU A 214 7.57 -1.66 9.78
C LEU A 214 6.55 -1.89 10.91
N GLU A 215 6.73 -2.94 11.72
CA GLU A 215 5.74 -3.40 12.71
C GLU A 215 5.45 -2.34 13.77
N GLY A 216 6.48 -1.61 14.24
CA GLY A 216 6.33 -0.58 15.26
C GLY A 216 5.40 0.56 14.83
N GLN A 217 5.46 0.97 13.57
CA GLN A 217 4.58 2.00 13.02
C GLN A 217 3.14 1.49 12.84
N GLY A 218 2.99 0.27 12.29
CA GLY A 218 1.66 -0.35 12.11
C GLY A 218 0.91 -0.56 13.44
N LYS A 219 1.60 -1.02 14.50
CA LYS A 219 1.00 -1.18 15.83
C LYS A 219 0.62 0.16 16.46
N ARG A 220 1.48 1.18 16.34
CA ARG A 220 1.23 2.53 16.88
C ARG A 220 -0.04 3.14 16.28
N LEU A 221 -0.26 2.94 14.98
CA LEU A 221 -1.44 3.42 14.28
C LEU A 221 -2.74 2.88 14.90
N VAL A 222 -2.83 1.56 15.09
CA VAL A 222 -4.01 0.92 15.65
C VAL A 222 -4.30 1.40 17.08
N VAL A 223 -3.26 1.58 17.89
CA VAL A 223 -3.40 2.07 19.28
C VAL A 223 -3.87 3.53 19.32
N ARG A 224 -3.40 4.38 18.41
CA ARG A 224 -3.73 5.81 18.38
C ARG A 224 -5.09 6.11 17.73
N ALA A 225 -5.67 5.15 16.99
CA ALA A 225 -6.94 5.32 16.29
C ALA A 225 -8.12 5.77 17.18
N ASP A 226 -8.06 5.50 18.49
CA ASP A 226 -9.10 5.95 19.44
C ASP A 226 -8.91 7.39 19.93
N THR A 227 -7.69 7.92 19.82
CA THR A 227 -7.26 9.21 20.40
C THR A 227 -7.05 10.31 19.36
N VAL A 228 -6.77 9.92 18.13
CA VAL A 228 -6.47 10.81 16.99
C VAL A 228 -7.73 10.93 16.13
N ASP A 229 -7.83 12.00 15.34
CA ASP A 229 -8.94 12.15 14.39
C ASP A 229 -9.00 10.97 13.41
N ALA A 230 -10.23 10.58 13.06
CA ALA A 230 -10.50 9.42 12.22
C ALA A 230 -9.90 9.57 10.80
N LEU A 231 -9.94 10.79 10.22
CA LEU A 231 -9.38 11.06 8.89
C LEU A 231 -7.85 11.08 8.93
N GLU A 232 -7.27 11.65 9.98
CA GLU A 232 -5.80 11.66 10.16
C GLU A 232 -5.26 10.24 10.31
N THR A 233 -5.92 9.40 11.12
CA THR A 233 -5.54 7.99 11.29
C THR A 233 -5.62 7.21 9.97
N GLY A 234 -6.64 7.49 9.13
CA GLY A 234 -6.75 6.89 7.79
C GLY A 234 -5.63 7.31 6.84
N ARG A 235 -5.18 8.57 6.92
CA ARG A 235 -3.99 9.05 6.19
C ARG A 235 -2.70 8.44 6.70
N GLU A 236 -2.50 8.35 8.03
CA GLU A 236 -1.36 7.65 8.62
C GLU A 236 -1.32 6.17 8.14
N PHE A 237 -2.48 5.55 7.91
CA PHE A 237 -2.56 4.17 7.39
C PHE A 237 -2.08 4.10 5.95
N ARG A 238 -2.51 5.02 5.10
CA ARG A 238 -2.01 5.14 3.72
C ARG A 238 -0.50 5.32 3.70
N GLU A 239 0.03 6.27 4.49
CA GLU A 239 1.47 6.57 4.56
C GLU A 239 2.28 5.34 5.01
N TRP A 240 1.75 4.57 5.96
CA TRP A 240 2.37 3.31 6.38
C TRP A 240 2.38 2.25 5.26
N VAL A 241 1.31 2.13 4.47
CA VAL A 241 1.28 1.24 3.30
C VAL A 241 2.24 1.73 2.22
N GLU A 242 2.32 3.03 1.95
CA GLU A 242 3.31 3.63 1.03
C GLU A 242 4.74 3.30 1.48
N LEU A 243 5.04 3.43 2.77
CA LEU A 243 6.34 3.06 3.33
C LEU A 243 6.64 1.57 3.15
N MET A 244 5.65 0.69 3.34
CA MET A 244 5.78 -0.75 3.11
C MET A 244 6.09 -1.05 1.64
N LEU A 245 5.39 -0.41 0.70
CA LEU A 245 5.62 -0.58 -0.74
C LEU A 245 6.99 -0.04 -1.14
N GLY A 246 7.38 1.16 -0.68
CA GLY A 246 8.71 1.72 -0.93
C GLY A 246 9.85 0.86 -0.37
N THR A 247 9.67 0.31 0.84
CA THR A 247 10.60 -0.68 1.44
C THR A 247 10.76 -1.90 0.53
N THR A 248 9.64 -2.42 0.02
CA THR A 248 9.62 -3.57 -0.86
C THR A 248 10.34 -3.33 -2.18
N GLU A 249 10.17 -2.14 -2.77
CA GLU A 249 10.88 -1.78 -4.01
C GLU A 249 12.39 -1.72 -3.82
N GLU A 250 12.84 -1.16 -2.69
CA GLU A 250 14.25 -1.10 -2.38
C GLU A 250 14.83 -2.50 -2.12
N GLU A 251 14.12 -3.34 -1.37
CA GLU A 251 14.51 -4.75 -1.18
C GLU A 251 14.58 -5.52 -2.51
N TYR A 252 13.72 -5.21 -3.49
CA TYR A 252 13.79 -5.83 -4.81
C TYR A 252 15.07 -5.43 -5.57
N LYS A 253 15.48 -4.16 -5.50
CA LYS A 253 16.75 -3.70 -6.10
C LYS A 253 17.94 -4.38 -5.43
N LEU A 254 17.95 -4.43 -4.09
CA LEU A 254 18.98 -5.11 -3.31
C LEU A 254 19.04 -6.61 -3.63
N LEU A 255 17.89 -7.27 -3.80
CA LEU A 255 17.82 -8.67 -4.20
C LEU A 255 18.47 -8.90 -5.57
N ILE A 256 18.23 -8.03 -6.56
CA ILE A 256 18.89 -8.12 -7.87
C ILE A 256 20.42 -7.95 -7.72
N GLU A 257 20.86 -7.00 -6.91
CA GLU A 257 22.28 -6.70 -6.76
C GLU A 257 23.03 -7.80 -5.99
N LEU A 258 22.44 -8.28 -4.89
CA LEU A 258 23.08 -9.13 -3.89
C LEU A 258 22.69 -10.62 -3.98
N SER A 259 21.87 -11.04 -4.95
CA SER A 259 21.52 -12.46 -5.15
C SER A 259 22.65 -13.25 -5.84
N PRO A 260 22.98 -14.47 -5.35
CA PRO A 260 23.92 -15.34 -6.02
C PRO A 260 23.43 -15.85 -7.39
N LEU A 261 22.11 -16.04 -7.58
CA LEU A 261 21.50 -16.49 -8.84
C LEU A 261 20.72 -15.35 -9.49
N SER A 262 21.22 -14.86 -10.63
CA SER A 262 20.65 -13.71 -11.35
C SER A 262 19.55 -14.06 -12.36
N SER A 263 19.12 -15.32 -12.47
CA SER A 263 18.07 -15.66 -13.43
C SER A 263 16.73 -15.08 -12.99
N PRO A 264 15.91 -14.52 -13.93
CA PRO A 264 14.66 -13.86 -13.58
C PRO A 264 13.71 -14.75 -12.76
N GLN A 265 13.63 -16.03 -13.07
CA GLN A 265 12.77 -16.98 -12.33
C GLN A 265 13.21 -17.16 -10.87
N MET A 266 14.52 -17.25 -10.61
CA MET A 266 15.04 -17.46 -9.26
C MET A 266 14.91 -16.20 -8.41
N VAL A 267 15.15 -15.02 -9.02
CA VAL A 267 14.91 -13.72 -8.37
C VAL A 267 13.43 -13.57 -8.03
N ALA A 268 12.53 -13.88 -8.96
CA ALA A 268 11.08 -13.77 -8.74
C ALA A 268 10.58 -14.72 -7.63
N SER A 269 11.08 -15.96 -7.57
CA SER A 269 10.78 -16.92 -6.48
C SER A 269 11.31 -16.43 -5.12
N SER A 270 12.52 -15.90 -5.09
CA SER A 270 13.12 -15.35 -3.86
C SER A 270 12.39 -14.10 -3.40
N PHE A 271 11.96 -13.25 -4.33
CA PHE A 271 11.16 -12.07 -4.02
C PHE A 271 9.79 -12.43 -3.43
N GLY A 272 9.15 -13.49 -3.93
CA GLY A 272 7.93 -14.03 -3.33
C GLY A 272 8.12 -14.48 -1.88
N THR A 273 9.25 -15.15 -1.60
CA THR A 273 9.64 -15.54 -0.23
C THR A 273 9.85 -14.32 0.67
N LEU A 274 10.53 -13.27 0.17
CA LEU A 274 10.76 -12.02 0.89
C LEU A 274 9.44 -11.29 1.23
N MET A 275 8.48 -11.33 0.30
CA MET A 275 7.19 -10.66 0.42
C MET A 275 6.23 -11.31 1.40
N ALA A 276 6.27 -12.64 1.55
CA ALA A 276 5.34 -13.38 2.40
C ALA A 276 5.21 -12.82 3.84
N PRO A 277 6.29 -12.59 4.61
CA PRO A 277 6.18 -12.02 5.96
C PRO A 277 5.69 -10.56 5.95
N ILE A 278 6.04 -9.76 4.93
CA ILE A 278 5.61 -8.35 4.80
C ILE A 278 4.09 -8.27 4.56
N LEU A 279 3.56 -9.11 3.66
CA LEU A 279 2.13 -9.18 3.37
C LEU A 279 1.33 -9.73 4.57
N SER A 280 1.93 -10.64 5.34
CA SER A 280 1.36 -11.11 6.60
C SER A 280 1.22 -9.98 7.62
N LEU A 281 2.25 -9.13 7.77
CA LEU A 281 2.18 -7.93 8.62
C LEU A 281 1.08 -6.96 8.14
N PHE A 282 0.99 -6.71 6.84
CA PHE A 282 -0.10 -5.92 6.24
C PHE A 282 -1.47 -6.43 6.66
N ASN A 283 -1.71 -7.73 6.46
CA ASN A 283 -2.99 -8.35 6.79
C ASN A 283 -3.29 -8.27 8.29
N GLN A 284 -2.28 -8.43 9.15
CA GLN A 284 -2.43 -8.35 10.60
C GLN A 284 -2.87 -6.95 11.04
N VAL A 285 -2.18 -5.90 10.59
CA VAL A 285 -2.49 -4.49 10.95
C VAL A 285 -3.87 -4.11 10.41
N LEU A 286 -4.15 -4.43 9.14
CA LEU A 286 -5.44 -4.13 8.53
C LEU A 286 -6.60 -4.86 9.25
N THR A 287 -6.41 -6.13 9.62
CA THR A 287 -7.44 -6.89 10.35
C THR A 287 -7.73 -6.27 11.72
N GLN A 288 -6.70 -5.77 12.41
CA GLN A 288 -6.89 -5.05 13.68
C GLN A 288 -7.62 -3.73 13.49
N LEU A 289 -7.28 -2.96 12.44
CA LEU A 289 -7.97 -1.72 12.08
C LEU A 289 -9.44 -1.98 11.74
N ILE A 290 -9.72 -2.99 10.92
CA ILE A 290 -11.07 -3.44 10.56
C ILE A 290 -11.85 -3.86 11.80
N ALA A 291 -11.22 -4.59 12.74
CA ALA A 291 -11.87 -4.99 13.98
C ALA A 291 -12.25 -3.78 14.85
N LEU A 292 -11.40 -2.74 14.88
CA LEU A 292 -11.70 -1.48 15.56
C LEU A 292 -12.86 -0.74 14.90
N ILE A 293 -12.86 -0.61 13.56
CA ILE A 293 -13.94 0.02 12.80
C ILE A 293 -15.27 -0.71 13.06
N LYS A 294 -15.27 -2.04 13.03
CA LYS A 294 -16.47 -2.88 13.25
C LYS A 294 -17.06 -2.73 14.66
N LYS A 295 -16.29 -2.33 15.67
CA LYS A 295 -16.83 -2.09 17.03
C LYS A 295 -17.79 -0.91 17.06
N SER A 296 -17.55 0.10 16.24
CA SER A 296 -18.36 1.32 16.19
C SER A 296 -18.26 1.96 14.81
N LEU A 297 -19.08 1.48 13.88
CA LEU A 297 -19.07 1.99 12.51
C LEU A 297 -19.45 3.48 12.48
N TYR A 298 -20.37 3.93 13.33
CA TYR A 298 -20.76 5.34 13.41
C TYR A 298 -19.59 6.27 13.77
N LYS A 299 -18.67 5.82 14.63
CA LYS A 299 -17.52 6.62 15.10
C LYS A 299 -16.36 6.58 14.11
N TYR A 300 -16.13 5.43 13.49
CA TYR A 300 -14.96 5.18 12.64
C TYR A 300 -15.30 5.14 11.14
N ASN A 301 -16.47 5.65 10.73
CA ASN A 301 -16.88 5.70 9.32
C ASN A 301 -15.85 6.44 8.44
N PHE A 302 -15.38 7.60 8.87
CA PHE A 302 -14.40 8.40 8.14
C PHE A 302 -12.99 7.80 8.20
N LEU A 303 -12.68 7.02 9.23
CA LEU A 303 -11.46 6.20 9.25
C LEU A 303 -11.53 5.11 8.19
N ALA A 304 -12.66 4.42 8.06
CA ALA A 304 -12.87 3.41 7.02
C ALA A 304 -12.79 4.02 5.62
N LEU A 305 -13.45 5.16 5.38
CA LEU A 305 -13.43 5.87 4.09
C LEU A 305 -12.03 6.36 3.73
N SER A 306 -11.31 6.97 4.68
CA SER A 306 -9.94 7.45 4.44
C SER A 306 -8.95 6.30 4.22
N ALA A 307 -9.05 5.21 4.99
CA ALA A 307 -8.22 4.03 4.76
C ALA A 307 -8.55 3.34 3.41
N TYR A 308 -9.82 3.31 3.02
CA TYR A 308 -10.27 2.80 1.72
C TYR A 308 -9.73 3.65 0.56
N GLU A 309 -9.81 4.98 0.67
CA GLU A 309 -9.22 5.91 -0.31
C GLU A 309 -7.71 5.71 -0.44
N GLY A 310 -7.03 5.62 0.70
CA GLY A 310 -5.60 5.39 0.76
C GLY A 310 -5.20 4.14 0.00
N LEU A 311 -5.84 3.00 0.29
CA LEU A 311 -5.58 1.78 -0.47
C LEU A 311 -5.98 1.94 -1.93
N LEU A 312 -7.16 2.46 -2.26
CA LEU A 312 -7.59 2.59 -3.65
C LEU A 312 -6.56 3.35 -4.51
N SER A 313 -5.94 4.40 -3.95
CA SER A 313 -4.90 5.17 -4.63
C SER A 313 -3.59 4.40 -4.87
N LEU A 314 -3.31 3.37 -4.07
CA LEU A 314 -2.09 2.57 -4.15
C LEU A 314 -2.27 1.30 -4.99
N GLN A 315 -3.45 1.10 -5.59
CA GLN A 315 -3.77 -0.14 -6.27
C GLN A 315 -2.81 -0.50 -7.40
N GLY A 316 -2.50 0.46 -8.28
CA GLY A 316 -1.53 0.23 -9.34
C GLY A 316 -0.15 -0.11 -8.79
N HIS A 317 0.25 0.51 -7.68
CA HIS A 317 1.59 0.34 -7.11
C HIS A 317 1.81 -1.05 -6.53
N TRP A 318 0.86 -1.58 -5.75
CA TRP A 318 1.02 -2.95 -5.25
C TRP A 318 0.83 -3.99 -6.35
N ASP A 319 -0.02 -3.75 -7.36
CA ASP A 319 -0.21 -4.70 -8.46
C ASP A 319 1.10 -4.85 -9.27
N ASP A 320 1.79 -3.73 -9.53
CA ASP A 320 3.11 -3.71 -10.18
C ASP A 320 4.19 -4.42 -9.37
N ILE A 321 4.17 -4.27 -8.04
CA ILE A 321 5.13 -4.95 -7.14
C ILE A 321 4.84 -6.45 -7.08
N LEU A 322 3.58 -6.85 -6.88
CA LEU A 322 3.20 -8.26 -6.77
C LEU A 322 3.42 -9.03 -8.08
N ALA A 323 3.35 -8.35 -9.24
CA ALA A 323 3.67 -8.92 -10.55
C ALA A 323 5.14 -9.35 -10.70
N ARG A 324 6.05 -8.86 -9.85
CA ARG A 324 7.47 -9.24 -9.85
C ARG A 324 7.73 -10.59 -9.15
N ARG A 325 6.72 -11.16 -8.48
CA ARG A 325 6.83 -12.48 -7.82
C ARG A 325 6.78 -13.62 -8.85
N GLY A 326 7.43 -14.73 -8.51
CA GLY A 326 7.47 -15.92 -9.37
C GLY A 326 6.09 -16.57 -9.55
N SER A 327 5.94 -17.41 -10.57
CA SER A 327 4.70 -18.15 -10.87
C SER A 327 4.20 -18.98 -9.68
N ASP A 328 5.11 -19.44 -8.83
CA ASP A 328 4.83 -20.24 -7.64
C ASP A 328 3.97 -19.48 -6.62
N HIS A 329 3.93 -18.15 -6.71
CA HIS A 329 3.20 -17.24 -5.81
C HIS A 329 1.96 -16.61 -6.47
N LEU A 330 1.58 -17.03 -7.68
CA LEU A 330 0.37 -16.51 -8.36
C LEU A 330 -0.92 -17.06 -7.74
N ALA A 331 -0.86 -18.22 -7.09
CA ALA A 331 -1.98 -18.81 -6.36
C ALA A 331 -2.10 -18.28 -4.92
N ASP A 332 -1.09 -17.55 -4.44
CA ASP A 332 -1.12 -16.94 -3.11
C ASP A 332 -2.22 -15.87 -3.05
N LYS A 333 -2.76 -15.67 -1.84
CA LYS A 333 -3.76 -14.63 -1.62
C LYS A 333 -3.18 -13.26 -1.98
N ASN A 334 -4.03 -12.38 -2.50
CA ASN A 334 -3.67 -10.98 -2.70
C ASN A 334 -4.23 -10.21 -1.50
N GLU A 335 -3.47 -10.17 -0.42
CA GLU A 335 -3.89 -9.58 0.85
C GLU A 335 -4.28 -8.10 0.72
N PRO A 336 -3.55 -7.24 -0.03
CA PRO A 336 -3.97 -5.86 -0.30
C PRO A 336 -5.32 -5.77 -1.00
N LYS A 337 -5.55 -6.60 -2.02
CA LYS A 337 -6.82 -6.63 -2.75
C LYS A 337 -7.99 -7.12 -1.89
N ASP A 338 -7.80 -8.20 -1.14
CA ASP A 338 -8.80 -8.74 -0.22
C ASP A 338 -9.11 -7.73 0.91
N GLY A 339 -8.07 -7.04 1.37
CA GLY A 339 -8.16 -5.94 2.33
C GLY A 339 -8.98 -4.76 1.81
N LEU A 340 -8.71 -4.33 0.57
CA LEU A 340 -9.46 -3.28 -0.12
C LEU A 340 -10.94 -3.65 -0.26
N GLN A 341 -11.27 -4.90 -0.64
CA GLN A 341 -12.67 -5.35 -0.71
C GLN A 341 -13.33 -5.40 0.67
N SER A 342 -12.58 -5.77 1.71
CA SER A 342 -13.09 -5.78 3.09
C SER A 342 -13.42 -4.38 3.59
N LEU A 343 -12.56 -3.39 3.33
CA LEU A 343 -12.82 -1.97 3.64
C LEU A 343 -13.99 -1.44 2.81
N ARG A 344 -14.04 -1.74 1.51
CA ARG A 344 -15.16 -1.39 0.64
C ARG A 344 -16.49 -1.87 1.21
N GLY A 345 -16.55 -3.13 1.67
CA GLY A 345 -17.75 -3.69 2.31
C GLY A 345 -18.20 -2.94 3.57
N LEU A 346 -17.27 -2.38 4.34
CA LEU A 346 -17.60 -1.53 5.50
C LEU A 346 -18.14 -0.17 5.06
N CYS A 347 -17.50 0.48 4.07
CA CYS A 347 -17.94 1.77 3.53
C CYS A 347 -19.32 1.65 2.87
N LEU A 348 -19.60 0.57 2.14
CA LEU A 348 -20.93 0.34 1.54
C LEU A 348 -22.04 0.29 2.58
N ARG A 349 -21.75 -0.28 3.76
CA ARG A 349 -22.69 -0.35 4.87
C ARG A 349 -22.82 0.97 5.64
N SER A 350 -21.82 1.84 5.60
CA SER A 350 -21.86 3.08 6.37
C SER A 350 -22.91 4.06 5.89
N PHE A 351 -23.19 4.11 4.58
CA PHE A 351 -24.17 5.07 4.03
C PHE A 351 -25.62 4.76 4.46
N PRO A 352 -26.13 3.51 4.33
CA PRO A 352 -27.47 3.19 4.83
C PRO A 352 -27.59 3.28 6.35
N GLU A 353 -26.57 2.84 7.09
CA GLU A 353 -26.56 2.90 8.57
C GLU A 353 -26.68 4.37 9.02
N PHE A 354 -25.99 5.31 8.37
CA PHE A 354 -26.11 6.73 8.68
C PHE A 354 -27.54 7.29 8.44
N LEU A 355 -28.19 6.91 7.34
CA LEU A 355 -29.58 7.31 7.09
C LEU A 355 -30.55 6.69 8.10
N ALA A 356 -30.30 5.44 8.50
CA ALA A 356 -31.09 4.76 9.54
C ALA A 356 -30.92 5.45 10.91
N ASP A 357 -29.70 5.87 11.26
CA ASP A 357 -29.41 6.58 12.50
C ASP A 357 -30.17 7.92 12.59
N ILE A 358 -30.23 8.68 11.49
CA ILE A 358 -31.03 9.92 11.42
C ILE A 358 -32.52 9.61 11.68
N LYS A 359 -33.06 8.56 11.05
CA LYS A 359 -34.47 8.15 11.20
C LYS A 359 -34.77 7.63 12.60
N MET A 360 -33.86 6.87 13.21
CA MET A 360 -34.00 6.39 14.59
C MET A 360 -33.92 7.54 15.60
N GLY A 361 -33.06 8.53 15.37
CA GLY A 361 -33.03 9.76 16.14
C GLY A 361 -34.36 10.53 16.09
N ALA A 362 -35.14 10.38 15.02
CA ALA A 362 -36.49 10.94 14.91
C ALA A 362 -37.54 10.23 15.77
N MET A 363 -37.27 8.99 16.20
CA MET A 363 -38.17 8.17 17.02
C MET A 363 -37.94 8.34 18.53
N GLU A 364 -36.78 8.90 18.93
CA GLU A 364 -36.50 9.18 20.34
C GLU A 364 -37.45 10.25 20.88
N ARG A 365 -38.19 9.91 21.95
CA ARG A 365 -39.10 10.86 22.61
C ARG A 365 -38.31 11.84 23.45
N GLY A 366 -38.11 13.04 22.93
CA GLY A 366 -37.57 14.17 23.70
C GLY A 366 -38.55 14.72 24.74
N LEU A 367 -38.04 15.58 25.63
CA LEU A 367 -38.86 16.37 26.56
C LEU A 367 -39.84 17.27 25.77
N ASP A 368 -41.08 17.38 26.25
CA ASP A 368 -42.21 18.08 25.59
C ASP A 368 -41.96 19.59 25.33
N THR A 369 -40.91 20.18 25.90
CA THR A 369 -40.55 21.61 25.79
C THR A 369 -39.17 21.85 25.19
N ASN A 370 -38.48 20.81 24.71
CA ASN A 370 -37.14 20.98 24.16
C ASN A 370 -37.20 21.58 22.75
N VAL A 371 -36.65 22.80 22.61
CA VAL A 371 -36.51 23.51 21.32
C VAL A 371 -35.06 23.65 20.87
N LYS A 372 -34.13 23.01 21.59
CA LYS A 372 -32.71 23.03 21.26
C LYS A 372 -32.41 22.20 20.02
N LEU A 373 -31.22 22.40 19.47
CA LEU A 373 -30.69 21.57 18.39
C LEU A 373 -30.62 20.11 18.83
N ILE A 374 -31.07 19.23 17.95
CA ILE A 374 -30.96 17.79 18.16
C ILE A 374 -29.60 17.29 17.68
N SER A 375 -29.06 16.28 18.36
CA SER A 375 -27.71 15.75 18.10
C SER A 375 -27.53 15.31 16.64
N PHE A 376 -28.53 14.66 16.05
CA PHE A 376 -28.40 14.21 14.65
C PHE A 376 -28.33 15.38 13.66
N THR A 377 -28.91 16.56 13.94
CA THR A 377 -28.75 17.74 13.06
C THR A 377 -27.30 18.22 13.05
N THR A 378 -26.67 18.31 14.22
CA THR A 378 -25.25 18.66 14.32
C THR A 378 -24.35 17.60 13.68
N SER A 379 -24.68 16.31 13.86
CA SER A 379 -23.95 15.20 13.24
C SER A 379 -24.09 15.19 11.71
N THR A 380 -25.26 15.52 11.16
CA THR A 380 -25.47 15.61 9.70
C THR A 380 -24.58 16.66 9.06
N ILE A 381 -24.46 17.83 9.68
CA ILE A 381 -23.58 18.90 9.18
C ILE A 381 -22.12 18.43 9.24
N ALA A 382 -21.67 17.94 10.40
CA ALA A 382 -20.29 17.45 10.55
C ALA A 382 -19.95 16.29 9.61
N TYR A 383 -20.93 15.46 9.25
CA TYR A 383 -20.78 14.39 8.27
C TYR A 383 -20.61 14.94 6.85
N ILE A 384 -21.50 15.84 6.41
CA ILE A 384 -21.43 16.45 5.07
C ILE A 384 -20.16 17.28 4.89
N GLU A 385 -19.71 18.00 5.93
CA GLU A 385 -18.48 18.80 5.91
C GLU A 385 -17.20 17.94 5.75
N LYS A 386 -17.23 16.67 6.18
CA LYS A 386 -16.09 15.76 6.08
C LYS A 386 -15.99 15.02 4.74
N ILE A 387 -17.10 14.90 4.00
CA ILE A 387 -17.13 14.17 2.71
C ILE A 387 -16.11 14.70 1.68
N PRO A 388 -15.93 16.02 1.48
CA PRO A 388 -14.93 16.53 0.53
C PRO A 388 -13.51 16.00 0.77
N GLN A 389 -13.15 15.67 2.01
CA GLN A 389 -11.81 15.17 2.36
C GLN A 389 -11.58 13.71 1.93
N VAL A 390 -12.65 12.98 1.57
CA VAL A 390 -12.61 11.56 1.15
C VAL A 390 -13.48 11.33 -0.08
N GLN A 391 -13.59 12.34 -0.95
CA GLN A 391 -14.55 12.35 -2.06
C GLN A 391 -14.37 11.16 -3.01
N SER A 392 -13.12 10.82 -3.37
CA SER A 392 -12.87 9.73 -4.32
C SER A 392 -13.30 8.36 -3.78
N ALA A 393 -13.14 8.12 -2.47
CA ALA A 393 -13.62 6.93 -1.79
C ALA A 393 -15.14 6.88 -1.74
N VAL A 394 -15.79 8.01 -1.42
CA VAL A 394 -17.25 8.11 -1.37
C VAL A 394 -17.84 7.84 -2.74
N GLU A 395 -17.34 8.49 -3.79
CA GLU A 395 -17.79 8.26 -5.18
C GLU A 395 -17.61 6.80 -5.58
N SER A 396 -16.41 6.24 -5.40
CA SER A 396 -16.12 4.83 -5.71
C SER A 396 -17.08 3.87 -4.99
N ALA A 397 -17.36 4.12 -3.70
CA ALA A 397 -18.25 3.29 -2.91
C ALA A 397 -19.73 3.49 -3.29
N LEU A 398 -20.17 4.71 -3.61
CA LEU A 398 -21.54 4.98 -4.06
C LEU A 398 -21.80 4.38 -5.45
N TYR A 399 -20.86 4.51 -6.39
CA TYR A 399 -20.97 3.84 -7.70
C TYR A 399 -21.03 2.33 -7.57
N ALA A 400 -20.30 1.77 -6.60
CA ALA A 400 -20.34 0.35 -6.28
C ALA A 400 -21.68 -0.11 -5.68
N LEU A 401 -22.30 0.74 -4.85
CA LEU A 401 -23.60 0.49 -4.23
C LEU A 401 -24.72 0.60 -5.27
N GLY A 402 -24.59 1.52 -6.23
CA GLY A 402 -25.61 1.90 -7.19
C GLY A 402 -26.51 3.01 -6.62
N ASP A 403 -26.91 3.92 -7.50
CA ASP A 403 -27.73 5.09 -7.14
C ASP A 403 -29.05 4.66 -6.46
N GLY A 404 -29.37 5.30 -5.33
CA GLY A 404 -30.57 5.05 -4.53
C GLY A 404 -30.57 3.76 -3.70
N ASN A 405 -29.63 2.83 -3.90
CA ASN A 405 -29.58 1.58 -3.14
C ASN A 405 -29.24 1.78 -1.65
N TRP A 406 -28.74 2.96 -1.27
CA TRP A 406 -28.53 3.33 0.13
C TRP A 406 -29.82 3.44 0.96
N LYS A 407 -31.00 3.48 0.33
CA LYS A 407 -32.31 3.53 1.02
C LYS A 407 -32.87 2.17 1.44
N MET A 408 -32.13 1.07 1.27
CA MET A 408 -32.41 -0.27 1.84
C MET A 408 -33.89 -0.68 1.90
N GLY A 409 -34.58 -0.66 0.75
CA GLY A 409 -35.91 -1.28 0.62
C GLY A 409 -37.12 -0.40 0.95
N GLU A 410 -37.00 0.94 0.98
CA GLU A 410 -38.14 1.87 1.06
C GLU A 410 -39.07 1.88 -0.18
N GLY A 411 -39.09 0.79 -0.97
CA GLY A 411 -40.02 0.63 -2.09
C GLY A 411 -39.74 1.51 -3.30
N ILE A 412 -38.72 2.38 -3.27
CA ILE A 412 -38.17 2.97 -4.48
C ILE A 412 -37.31 1.89 -5.14
N GLN A 413 -37.95 1.03 -5.94
CA GLN A 413 -37.23 0.47 -7.06
C GLN A 413 -36.75 1.67 -7.87
N VAL A 414 -35.44 1.96 -7.84
CA VAL A 414 -34.80 2.60 -8.99
C VAL A 414 -34.79 1.54 -10.08
N GLY A 415 -35.98 1.16 -10.54
CA GLY A 415 -36.16 0.31 -11.68
C GLY A 415 -35.49 1.05 -12.81
N LYS A 416 -34.45 0.46 -13.41
CA LYS A 416 -33.83 0.86 -14.68
C LYS A 416 -34.37 2.20 -15.14
N GLY A 417 -33.88 3.29 -14.53
CA GLY A 417 -34.19 4.62 -15.03
C GLY A 417 -33.83 4.58 -16.50
N ASN A 418 -34.80 4.91 -17.34
CA ASN A 418 -34.66 4.92 -18.79
C ASN A 418 -33.26 5.41 -19.14
N LYS A 419 -32.63 4.74 -20.10
CA LYS A 419 -31.72 5.42 -21.04
C LYS A 419 -32.56 6.44 -21.84
N ASP A 420 -33.13 7.42 -21.16
CA ASP A 420 -33.54 8.67 -21.78
C ASP A 420 -32.38 9.60 -21.49
N GLY A 421 -31.64 9.90 -22.56
CA GLY A 421 -30.55 10.86 -22.55
C GLY A 421 -31.11 12.26 -22.34
N SER A 422 -31.39 12.60 -21.09
CA SER A 422 -31.48 13.97 -20.64
C SER A 422 -30.38 14.20 -19.60
N ASP A 423 -29.39 14.99 -20.00
CA ASP A 423 -28.46 15.78 -19.20
C ASP A 423 -28.85 15.96 -17.71
N ASP A 424 -28.57 14.99 -16.85
CA ASP A 424 -28.40 15.23 -15.41
C ASP A 424 -26.91 15.01 -15.12
N ASP A 425 -26.17 16.11 -15.24
CA ASP A 425 -24.74 16.24 -14.93
C ASP A 425 -24.46 16.17 -13.40
N SER A 426 -25.49 15.85 -12.60
CA SER A 426 -25.41 15.79 -11.14
C SER A 426 -24.72 14.52 -10.67
N SER A 427 -23.66 14.70 -9.87
CA SER A 427 -22.85 13.59 -9.33
C SER A 427 -23.68 12.64 -8.46
N ILE A 428 -23.37 11.34 -8.48
CA ILE A 428 -23.97 10.36 -7.54
C ILE A 428 -23.83 10.79 -6.07
N THR A 429 -22.77 11.54 -5.77
CA THR A 429 -22.54 12.13 -4.46
C THR A 429 -23.61 13.18 -4.15
N GLU A 430 -23.98 14.04 -5.11
CA GLU A 430 -25.03 15.04 -4.93
C GLU A 430 -26.40 14.39 -4.65
N HIS A 431 -26.72 13.28 -5.34
CA HIS A 431 -27.95 12.51 -5.07
C HIS A 431 -27.96 11.95 -3.64
N PHE A 432 -26.85 11.40 -3.18
CA PHE A 432 -26.73 10.91 -1.82
C PHE A 432 -26.84 12.04 -0.78
N ILE A 433 -26.19 13.19 -1.00
CA ILE A 433 -26.31 14.36 -0.12
C ILE A 433 -27.73 14.88 -0.08
N HIS A 434 -28.40 14.98 -1.24
CA HIS A 434 -29.81 15.34 -1.32
C HIS A 434 -30.68 14.43 -0.44
N ASP A 435 -30.45 13.12 -0.51
CA ASP A 435 -31.19 12.13 0.28
C ASP A 435 -30.91 12.22 1.78
N VAL A 436 -29.66 12.51 2.19
CA VAL A 436 -29.30 12.77 3.59
C VAL A 436 -30.02 14.02 4.11
N VAL A 437 -29.99 15.11 3.34
CA VAL A 437 -30.63 16.38 3.72
C VAL A 437 -32.15 16.24 3.80
N THR A 438 -32.78 15.64 2.79
CA THR A 438 -34.24 15.43 2.79
C THR A 438 -34.69 14.47 3.89
N THR A 439 -33.92 13.42 4.18
CA THR A 439 -34.18 12.52 5.31
C THR A 439 -34.08 13.25 6.64
N THR A 440 -33.10 14.14 6.81
CA THR A 440 -32.94 14.99 7.99
C THR A 440 -34.13 15.93 8.16
N ILE A 441 -34.56 16.62 7.09
CA ILE A 441 -35.72 17.52 7.08
C ILE A 441 -37.00 16.77 7.44
N SER A 442 -37.22 15.59 6.84
CA SER A 442 -38.39 14.75 7.10
C SER A 442 -38.43 14.25 8.55
N SER A 443 -37.27 13.85 9.08
CA SER A 443 -37.10 13.39 10.46
C SER A 443 -37.39 14.51 11.46
N LEU A 444 -36.84 15.71 11.23
CA LEU A 444 -37.13 16.91 12.04
C LEU A 444 -38.62 17.29 11.98
N THR A 445 -39.23 17.21 10.79
CA THR A 445 -40.65 17.51 10.60
C THR A 445 -41.53 16.53 11.38
N THR A 446 -41.22 15.24 11.30
CA THR A 446 -41.92 14.20 12.07
C THR A 446 -41.83 14.46 13.56
N LEU A 447 -40.61 14.72 14.06
CA LEU A 447 -40.37 14.96 15.49
C LEU A 447 -41.07 16.25 15.98
N SER A 448 -41.12 17.30 15.15
CA SER A 448 -41.86 18.52 15.48
C SER A 448 -43.37 18.29 15.66
N ARG A 449 -43.95 17.34 14.89
CA ARG A 449 -45.39 17.02 14.93
C ARG A 449 -45.75 16.07 16.07
N THR A 450 -44.80 15.28 16.57
CA THR A 450 -45.02 14.35 17.69
C THR A 450 -44.92 15.04 19.05
N GLN A 451 -44.43 16.27 19.13
CA GLN A 451 -44.42 17.06 20.36
C GLN A 451 -45.85 17.35 20.84
N ARG A 452 -46.10 17.17 22.14
CA ARG A 452 -47.43 17.39 22.73
C ARG A 452 -47.94 18.83 22.61
N ARG A 453 -47.03 19.80 22.57
CA ARG A 453 -47.35 21.22 22.48
C ARG A 453 -46.92 21.76 21.10
N PRO A 454 -47.86 21.90 20.14
CA PRO A 454 -47.53 22.32 18.77
C PRO A 454 -46.71 23.63 18.65
N PRO A 455 -46.94 24.67 19.47
CA PRO A 455 -46.12 25.89 19.39
C PRO A 455 -44.63 25.64 19.65
N PHE A 456 -44.28 24.78 20.63
CA PHE A 456 -42.89 24.42 20.89
C PHE A 456 -42.30 23.58 19.75
N GLY A 457 -43.10 22.69 19.15
CA GLY A 457 -42.70 21.91 17.98
C GLY A 457 -42.34 22.79 16.79
N SER A 458 -43.09 23.87 16.56
CA SER A 458 -42.79 24.83 15.50
C SER A 458 -41.49 25.61 15.72
N VAL A 459 -41.17 25.98 16.98
CA VAL A 459 -39.91 26.62 17.33
C VAL A 459 -38.74 25.65 17.19
N PHE A 460 -38.90 24.41 17.67
CA PHE A 460 -37.92 23.34 17.49
C PHE A 460 -37.57 23.13 16.01
N LEU A 461 -38.59 23.02 15.15
CA LEU A 461 -38.40 22.82 13.72
C LEU A 461 -37.67 24.01 13.09
N LEU A 462 -38.09 25.24 13.41
CA LEU A 462 -37.46 26.45 12.90
C LEU A 462 -35.99 26.55 13.30
N ASN A 463 -35.65 26.26 14.56
CA ASN A 463 -34.28 26.29 15.05
C ASN A 463 -33.38 25.29 14.30
N ASN A 464 -33.80 24.03 14.19
CA ASN A 464 -32.98 22.99 13.55
C ASN A 464 -32.85 23.20 12.04
N ILE A 465 -33.93 23.57 11.34
CA ILE A 465 -33.89 23.82 9.89
C ILE A 465 -33.07 25.08 9.58
N SER A 466 -33.19 26.13 10.38
CA SER A 466 -32.36 27.32 10.22
C SER A 466 -30.89 27.01 10.44
N TYR A 467 -30.55 26.22 11.48
CA TYR A 467 -29.18 25.81 11.72
C TYR A 467 -28.61 24.96 10.57
N LEU A 468 -29.39 24.01 10.05
CA LEU A 468 -29.02 23.20 8.88
C LEU A 468 -28.77 24.07 7.65
N ARG A 469 -29.69 24.99 7.35
CA ARG A 469 -29.58 25.92 6.23
C ARG A 469 -28.40 26.88 6.39
N HIS A 470 -28.17 27.38 7.59
CA HIS A 470 -27.09 28.33 7.87
C HIS A 470 -25.73 27.68 7.61
N ASN A 471 -25.47 26.52 8.20
CA ASN A 471 -24.16 25.85 8.11
C ASN A 471 -23.93 25.13 6.78
N LEU A 472 -24.97 24.78 6.01
CA LEU A 472 -24.79 24.14 4.70
C LEU A 472 -24.81 25.14 3.53
N LEU A 473 -25.65 26.19 3.57
CA LEU A 473 -25.86 27.09 2.42
C LEU A 473 -25.32 28.51 2.63
N LEU A 474 -25.49 29.09 3.82
CA LEU A 474 -25.18 30.51 4.02
C LEU A 474 -23.74 30.77 4.47
N GLN A 475 -23.26 29.95 5.41
CA GLN A 475 -21.93 30.03 6.01
C GLN A 475 -21.36 28.63 6.20
N PRO A 476 -21.01 27.93 5.10
CA PRO A 476 -20.32 26.66 5.20
C PRO A 476 -18.89 26.85 5.73
N GLN A 477 -18.41 25.88 6.50
CA GLN A 477 -17.02 25.88 6.96
C GLN A 477 -16.00 25.72 5.82
N SER A 478 -16.41 25.06 4.72
CA SER A 478 -15.60 24.86 3.53
C SER A 478 -16.40 25.17 2.27
N GLU A 479 -15.79 25.89 1.33
CA GLU A 479 -16.37 26.19 0.01
C GLU A 479 -16.67 24.90 -0.78
N SER A 480 -15.88 23.85 -0.56
CA SER A 480 -16.09 22.53 -1.19
C SER A 480 -17.41 21.87 -0.78
N THR A 481 -17.97 22.23 0.37
CA THR A 481 -19.27 21.71 0.81
C THR A 481 -20.42 22.25 -0.04
N LEU A 482 -20.30 23.48 -0.57
CA LEU A 482 -21.30 24.06 -1.47
C LEU A 482 -21.33 23.35 -2.81
N LEU A 483 -20.17 22.92 -3.31
CA LEU A 483 -20.06 22.20 -4.58
C LEU A 483 -20.74 20.82 -4.54
N LEU A 484 -20.93 20.25 -3.34
CA LEU A 484 -21.67 18.98 -3.17
C LEU A 484 -23.19 19.16 -3.11
N LEU A 485 -23.68 20.39 -3.01
CA LEU A 485 -25.12 20.67 -2.88
C LEU A 485 -25.71 20.94 -4.26
N SER A 486 -26.51 20.00 -4.76
CA SER A 486 -27.27 20.22 -5.99
C SER A 486 -28.24 21.42 -5.85
N PRO A 487 -28.64 22.05 -6.96
CA PRO A 487 -29.68 23.08 -6.95
C PRO A 487 -30.98 22.60 -6.30
N GLN A 488 -31.32 21.33 -6.48
CA GLN A 488 -32.49 20.68 -5.86
C GLN A 488 -32.36 20.63 -4.33
N THR A 489 -31.18 20.30 -3.81
CA THR A 489 -30.91 20.27 -2.36
C THR A 489 -31.01 21.66 -1.74
N SER A 490 -30.49 22.66 -2.46
CA SER A 490 -30.57 24.07 -2.04
C SER A 490 -32.02 24.56 -1.96
N GLU A 491 -32.83 24.23 -2.97
CA GLU A 491 -34.25 24.58 -2.99
C GLU A 491 -35.04 23.83 -1.90
N ALA A 492 -34.73 22.56 -1.65
CA ALA A 492 -35.35 21.78 -0.58
C ALA A 492 -35.11 22.42 0.81
N LEU A 493 -33.89 22.87 1.09
CA LEU A 493 -33.55 23.58 2.33
C LEU A 493 -34.26 24.93 2.45
N ASN A 494 -34.29 25.73 1.38
CA ASN A 494 -35.00 27.02 1.36
C ASN A 494 -36.52 26.84 1.49
N SER A 495 -37.09 25.82 0.85
CA SER A 495 -38.50 25.45 0.96
C SER A 495 -38.86 24.97 2.38
N ALA A 496 -38.01 24.13 2.97
CA ALA A 496 -38.18 23.67 4.35
C ALA A 496 -38.14 24.84 5.35
N PHE A 497 -37.21 25.79 5.16
CA PHE A 497 -37.12 26.98 6.00
C PHE A 497 -38.38 27.86 5.89
N ARG A 498 -38.86 28.12 4.66
CA ARG A 498 -40.12 28.86 4.45
C ARG A 498 -41.31 28.17 5.12
N THR A 499 -41.40 26.86 5.02
CA THR A 499 -42.46 26.05 5.63
C THR A 499 -42.38 26.08 7.16
N ALA A 500 -41.18 25.90 7.74
CA ALA A 500 -40.96 25.96 9.18
C ALA A 500 -41.27 27.36 9.74
N LYS A 501 -40.82 28.41 9.04
CA LYS A 501 -41.14 29.81 9.36
C LYS A 501 -42.65 30.03 9.35
N ALA A 502 -43.33 29.68 8.27
CA ALA A 502 -44.79 29.82 8.16
C ALA A 502 -45.54 29.07 9.28
N GLY A 503 -45.15 27.83 9.60
CA GLY A 503 -45.73 27.05 10.70
C GLY A 503 -45.51 27.69 12.07
N TYR A 504 -44.35 28.30 12.30
CA TYR A 504 -44.06 29.06 13.51
C TYR A 504 -44.95 30.31 13.64
N PHE A 505 -45.09 31.10 12.56
CA PHE A 505 -46.00 32.25 12.54
C PHE A 505 -47.46 31.84 12.77
N ASP A 506 -47.89 30.76 12.13
CA ASP A 506 -49.26 30.28 12.23
C ASP A 506 -49.59 29.79 13.66
N LEU A 507 -48.75 28.95 14.25
CA LEU A 507 -49.03 28.39 15.58
C LEU A 507 -48.82 29.36 16.74
N ASN A 508 -47.92 30.34 16.60
CA ASN A 508 -47.62 31.29 17.69
C ASN A 508 -48.38 32.61 17.59
N PHE A 509 -48.59 33.15 16.39
CA PHE A 509 -49.13 34.50 16.22
C PHE A 509 -50.48 34.54 15.50
N SER A 510 -50.84 33.57 14.66
CA SER A 510 -52.16 33.56 13.99
C SER A 510 -53.35 33.56 14.97
N PRO A 511 -53.35 32.78 16.08
CA PRO A 511 -54.43 32.85 17.08
C PRO A 511 -54.59 34.25 17.68
N LEU A 512 -53.47 34.93 17.95
CA LEU A 512 -53.46 36.32 18.44
C LEU A 512 -54.12 37.24 17.40
N MET A 513 -53.73 37.12 16.13
CA MET A 513 -54.26 37.94 15.04
C MET A 513 -55.74 37.70 14.78
N GLN A 514 -56.20 36.45 14.84
CA GLN A 514 -57.61 36.09 14.64
C GLN A 514 -58.53 36.74 15.70
N THR A 515 -58.05 36.99 16.92
CA THR A 515 -58.86 37.68 17.93
C THR A 515 -59.17 39.14 17.59
N ILE A 516 -58.27 39.81 16.85
CA ILE A 516 -58.40 41.23 16.49
C ILE A 516 -58.93 41.42 15.06
N THR A 517 -59.12 40.34 14.30
CA THR A 517 -59.79 40.38 12.99
C THR A 517 -61.28 40.72 13.15
N ASP A 518 -61.79 41.54 12.23
CA ASP A 518 -63.18 41.96 12.22
C ASP A 518 -64.10 40.82 11.78
N ASP A 519 -65.01 40.40 12.67
CA ASP A 519 -66.08 39.46 12.34
C ASP A 519 -67.31 40.28 11.86
N PRO A 520 -67.95 39.95 10.72
CA PRO A 520 -69.11 40.69 10.22
C PRO A 520 -70.26 40.82 11.23
N LYS A 521 -70.34 39.89 12.19
CA LYS A 521 -71.35 39.85 13.26
C LYS A 521 -71.08 40.81 14.44
N ASP A 522 -69.86 41.35 14.56
CA ASP A 522 -69.44 42.17 15.71
C ASP A 522 -69.69 43.68 15.57
N LYS A 523 -70.36 44.11 14.51
CA LYS A 523 -70.41 45.52 14.12
C LYS A 523 -71.04 46.48 15.14
N SER A 524 -71.70 46.02 16.20
CA SER A 524 -72.39 46.88 17.19
C SER A 524 -72.30 46.44 18.66
N ASN A 525 -71.45 45.47 19.03
CA ASN A 525 -71.44 44.96 20.41
C ASN A 525 -70.22 45.46 21.21
N LYS A 526 -70.43 46.49 22.07
CA LYS A 526 -69.39 47.02 22.97
C LYS A 526 -68.82 45.97 23.94
N ALA A 527 -69.58 44.93 24.27
CA ALA A 527 -69.11 43.82 25.09
C ALA A 527 -68.10 42.93 24.34
N ALA A 528 -68.36 42.65 23.05
CA ALA A 528 -67.47 41.84 22.21
C ALA A 528 -66.10 42.51 22.03
N ALA A 529 -66.04 43.84 21.89
CA ALA A 529 -64.76 44.56 21.82
C ALA A 529 -63.91 44.40 23.09
N LYS A 530 -64.53 44.42 24.28
CA LYS A 530 -63.84 44.22 25.56
C LYS A 530 -63.32 42.80 25.73
N GLU A 531 -64.11 41.81 25.30
CA GLU A 531 -63.72 40.41 25.30
C GLU A 531 -62.54 40.16 24.37
N LYS A 532 -62.56 40.73 23.16
CA LYS A 532 -61.43 40.67 22.20
C LYS A 532 -60.14 41.25 22.77
N PHE A 533 -60.17 42.42 23.42
CA PHE A 533 -58.98 42.97 24.07
C PHE A 533 -58.46 42.05 25.19
N THR A 534 -59.35 41.52 26.02
CA THR A 534 -58.96 40.64 27.13
C THR A 534 -58.30 39.36 26.61
N LYS A 535 -58.92 38.71 25.61
CA LYS A 535 -58.42 37.49 24.98
C LYS A 535 -57.11 37.73 24.21
N PHE A 536 -56.97 38.88 23.54
CA PHE A 536 -55.73 39.26 22.87
C PHE A 536 -54.58 39.34 23.88
N PHE A 537 -54.76 40.05 25.00
CA PHE A 537 -53.69 40.18 25.99
C PHE A 537 -53.38 38.87 26.73
N GLU A 538 -54.38 38.01 26.96
CA GLU A 538 -54.17 36.67 27.52
C GLU A 538 -53.30 35.81 26.58
N LEU A 539 -53.64 35.76 25.29
CA LEU A 539 -52.83 35.04 24.29
C LEU A 539 -51.45 35.69 24.10
N PHE A 540 -51.36 37.02 24.18
CA PHE A 540 -50.09 37.73 24.07
C PHE A 540 -49.16 37.40 25.25
N GLU A 541 -49.67 37.41 26.48
CA GLU A 541 -48.93 36.99 27.68
C GLU A 541 -48.46 35.53 27.54
N GLU A 542 -49.32 34.64 27.01
CA GLU A 542 -48.95 33.24 26.74
C GLU A 542 -47.83 33.11 25.70
N VAL A 543 -47.88 33.89 24.61
CA VAL A 543 -46.82 33.94 23.60
C VAL A 543 -45.50 34.43 24.18
N VAL A 544 -45.53 35.50 24.97
CA VAL A 544 -44.36 36.05 25.67
C VAL A 544 -43.75 35.02 26.61
N GLU A 545 -44.58 34.32 27.39
CA GLU A 545 -44.13 33.26 28.29
C GLU A 545 -43.51 32.10 27.52
N ARG A 546 -44.14 31.62 26.45
CA ARG A 546 -43.59 30.56 25.59
C ARG A 546 -42.22 30.92 25.06
N HIS A 547 -42.04 32.12 24.52
CA HIS A 547 -40.75 32.59 23.97
C HIS A 547 -39.68 32.83 25.04
N ARG A 548 -40.07 33.02 26.30
CA ARG A 548 -39.13 33.06 27.43
C ARG A 548 -38.52 31.69 27.72
N PHE A 549 -39.29 30.61 27.52
CA PHE A 549 -38.85 29.22 27.73
C PHE A 549 -38.28 28.57 26.47
N ALA A 550 -38.71 29.02 25.28
CA ALA A 550 -38.30 28.51 23.98
C ALA A 550 -37.53 29.58 23.20
N PRO A 551 -36.20 29.64 23.31
CA PRO A 551 -35.43 30.60 22.55
C PRO A 551 -35.51 30.26 21.05
N VAL A 552 -35.65 31.30 20.24
CA VAL A 552 -35.82 31.22 18.79
C VAL A 552 -34.53 31.68 18.13
N LEU A 553 -33.95 30.84 17.28
CA LEU A 553 -32.81 31.14 16.42
C LEU A 553 -31.59 31.72 17.17
N GLU A 554 -31.15 31.09 18.26
CA GLU A 554 -29.96 31.52 19.01
C GLU A 554 -28.69 31.53 18.14
N ASP A 555 -28.56 30.52 17.26
CA ASP A 555 -27.37 30.33 16.43
C ASP A 555 -27.38 31.14 15.11
N ASP A 556 -28.49 31.81 14.76
CA ASP A 556 -28.59 32.65 13.55
C ASP A 556 -29.16 34.05 13.88
N PRO A 557 -28.30 35.01 14.26
CA PRO A 557 -28.73 36.35 14.64
C PRO A 557 -29.35 37.13 13.47
N ARG A 558 -29.00 36.80 12.22
CA ARG A 558 -29.54 37.46 11.02
C ARG A 558 -30.97 37.00 10.77
N ALA A 559 -31.19 35.69 10.71
CA ALA A 559 -32.52 35.12 10.53
C ALA A 559 -33.43 35.49 11.71
N ARG A 560 -32.89 35.56 12.94
CA ARG A 560 -33.61 36.04 14.12
C ARG A 560 -34.06 37.48 13.99
N ALA A 561 -33.21 38.37 13.50
CA ALA A 561 -33.57 39.77 13.27
C ALA A 561 -34.67 39.90 12.20
N GLU A 562 -34.59 39.12 11.12
CA GLU A 562 -35.60 39.08 10.06
C GLU A 562 -36.97 38.61 10.60
N VAL A 563 -37.00 37.48 11.32
CA VAL A 563 -38.22 36.96 11.96
C VAL A 563 -38.80 37.99 12.94
N ARG A 564 -37.96 38.65 13.73
CA ARG A 564 -38.38 39.71 14.67
C ARG A 564 -39.07 40.86 13.94
N GLU A 565 -38.46 41.40 12.89
CA GLU A 565 -39.05 42.54 12.16
C GLU A 565 -40.36 42.13 11.47
N GLU A 566 -40.44 40.93 10.89
CA GLU A 566 -41.68 40.45 10.27
C GLU A 566 -42.83 40.29 11.28
N ILE A 567 -42.56 39.76 12.48
CA ILE A 567 -43.56 39.68 13.55
C ILE A 567 -44.04 41.08 13.95
N VAL A 568 -43.11 42.03 14.11
CA VAL A 568 -43.46 43.41 14.45
C VAL A 568 -44.32 44.02 13.35
N MET A 569 -43.95 43.86 12.08
CA MET A 569 -44.71 44.35 10.92
C MET A 569 -46.07 43.68 10.76
N LEU A 570 -46.25 42.46 11.27
CA LEU A 570 -47.53 41.76 11.25
C LEU A 570 -48.45 42.21 12.39
N VAL A 571 -47.96 42.15 13.63
CA VAL A 571 -48.78 42.31 14.85
C VAL A 571 -49.05 43.77 15.15
N VAL A 572 -48.05 44.64 15.09
CA VAL A 572 -48.17 46.03 15.55
C VAL A 572 -49.15 46.84 14.71
N PRO A 573 -49.06 46.88 13.35
CA PRO A 573 -50.01 47.64 12.54
C PRO A 573 -51.45 47.15 12.67
N SER A 574 -51.64 45.84 12.80
CA SER A 574 -52.97 45.23 12.95
C SER A 574 -53.59 45.58 14.31
N PHE A 575 -52.80 45.52 15.38
CA PHE A 575 -53.22 45.95 16.71
C PHE A 575 -53.50 47.47 16.78
N GLN A 576 -52.69 48.30 16.12
CA GLN A 576 -52.91 49.74 16.01
C GLN A 576 -54.25 50.05 15.31
N ARG A 577 -54.50 49.44 14.14
CA ARG A 577 -55.76 49.62 13.40
C ARG A 577 -56.98 49.19 14.23
N PHE A 578 -56.89 48.03 14.89
CA PHE A 578 -57.95 47.56 15.76
C PHE A 578 -58.20 48.53 16.93
N THR A 579 -57.13 48.95 17.60
CA THR A 579 -57.21 49.88 18.75
C THR A 579 -57.82 51.22 18.35
N GLN A 580 -57.40 51.80 17.22
CA GLN A 580 -57.94 53.06 16.72
C GLN A 580 -59.43 52.93 16.39
N LYS A 581 -59.80 51.90 15.63
CA LYS A 581 -61.20 51.64 15.24
C LYS A 581 -62.12 51.43 16.43
N GLN A 582 -61.66 50.78 17.50
CA GLN A 582 -62.46 50.60 18.71
C GLN A 582 -62.53 51.86 19.59
N LYS A 583 -61.46 52.68 19.62
CA LYS A 583 -61.47 54.00 20.27
C LYS A 583 -62.48 54.94 19.60
N ASP A 584 -62.51 54.97 18.27
CA ASP A 584 -63.46 55.79 17.49
C ASP A 584 -64.92 55.39 17.73
N LYS A 585 -65.18 54.14 18.16
CA LYS A 585 -66.51 53.61 18.47
C LYS A 585 -66.95 53.77 19.94
N GLU A 586 -66.15 54.42 20.78
CA GLU A 586 -66.40 54.59 22.23
C GLU A 586 -66.83 53.28 22.92
N PHE A 587 -66.05 52.22 22.74
CA PHE A 587 -66.40 50.87 23.22
C PHE A 587 -66.51 50.77 24.76
N SER A 588 -65.92 51.69 25.53
CA SER A 588 -65.91 51.66 27.00
C SER A 588 -65.81 53.07 27.59
N LYS A 589 -66.46 53.30 28.74
CA LYS A 589 -66.30 54.53 29.55
C LYS A 589 -64.92 54.63 30.21
N ASN A 590 -64.28 53.49 30.47
CA ASN A 590 -62.89 53.38 30.93
C ASN A 590 -62.08 52.48 29.99
N PRO A 591 -61.52 53.02 28.89
CA PRO A 591 -60.72 52.25 27.92
C PRO A 591 -59.44 51.67 28.53
N GLN A 592 -58.81 52.40 29.48
CA GLN A 592 -57.57 52.00 30.17
C GLN A 592 -57.70 50.70 30.98
N LYS A 593 -58.92 50.29 31.36
CA LYS A 593 -59.15 49.02 32.06
C LYS A 593 -58.96 47.80 31.14
N TYR A 594 -59.18 47.97 29.84
CA TYR A 594 -59.17 46.87 28.85
C TYR A 594 -57.95 46.94 27.93
N ILE A 595 -57.45 48.14 27.64
CA ILE A 595 -56.20 48.35 26.91
C ILE A 595 -55.06 48.32 27.94
N LYS A 596 -54.53 47.12 28.22
CA LYS A 596 -53.45 46.93 29.21
C LYS A 596 -52.12 47.57 28.80
N ARG A 597 -51.84 47.64 27.50
CA ARG A 597 -50.57 48.12 26.93
C ARG A 597 -50.80 48.95 25.67
N ASN A 598 -49.98 49.98 25.45
CA ASN A 598 -50.03 50.77 24.23
C ASN A 598 -49.38 50.02 23.06
N PRO A 599 -49.63 50.40 21.80
CA PRO A 599 -48.98 49.78 20.65
C PRO A 599 -47.45 49.81 20.70
N GLU A 600 -46.87 50.90 21.24
CA GLU A 600 -45.41 51.01 21.45
C GLU A 600 -44.90 50.03 22.51
N ASP A 601 -45.67 49.78 23.58
CA ASP A 601 -45.31 48.80 24.61
C ASP A 601 -45.33 47.37 24.04
N VAL A 602 -46.34 47.06 23.23
CA VAL A 602 -46.46 45.77 22.52
C VAL A 602 -45.28 45.57 21.56
N GLU A 603 -44.88 46.61 20.82
CA GLU A 603 -43.71 46.57 19.96
C GLU A 603 -42.41 46.32 20.76
N ASN A 604 -42.20 47.06 21.84
CA ASN A 604 -41.01 46.92 22.69
C ASN A 604 -40.90 45.50 23.29
N GLU A 605 -42.02 44.94 23.71
CA GLU A 605 -42.07 43.60 24.28
C GLU A 605 -41.83 42.52 23.22
N LEU A 606 -42.45 42.62 22.04
CA LEU A 606 -42.17 41.74 20.90
C LEU A 606 -40.69 41.78 20.51
N ARG A 607 -40.10 42.98 20.45
CA ARG A 607 -38.66 43.13 20.17
C ARG A 607 -37.79 42.52 21.26
N SER A 608 -38.24 42.54 22.51
CA SER A 608 -37.51 41.96 23.65
C SER A 608 -37.43 40.43 23.63
N LEU A 609 -38.41 39.75 22.99
CA LEU A 609 -38.45 38.28 22.89
C LEU A 609 -37.22 37.70 22.16
N PHE A 610 -36.61 38.49 21.28
CA PHE A 610 -35.51 38.05 20.40
C PHE A 610 -34.15 38.67 20.75
N LYS A 611 -34.02 39.31 21.93
CA LYS A 611 -32.78 39.98 22.35
C LYS A 611 -31.73 39.08 23.01
N ARG A 612 -32.08 37.83 23.35
CA ARG A 612 -31.20 36.94 24.12
C ARG A 612 -30.01 36.42 23.34
#